data_AF-A0A378FZC4-F1
#
_entry.id   AF-A0A378FZC4-F1
#
_cell.length_a   1.000
_cell.length_b   1.000
_cell.length_c   1.000
_cell.angle_alpha   90.00
_cell.angle_beta   90.00
_cell.angle_gamma   90.00
#
_symmetry.space_group_name_H-M   'P 1'
#
loop_
_entity.id
_entity.type
_entity.pdbx_description
1 polymer ?
#
loop_
_entity_poly.entity_id
_entity_poly.type
_entity_poly.pdbx_seq_one_letter_code
_entity_poly.pdbx_strand_id
1 'polypeptide(L)'
;MDWVLSDTKQTAAVDVAGSSASQAGGALFADFSGSWLDFLNSLRWQRAATLSDAIDQLTLMADVRQSPLVALMNTLTCRGEPARPGKPSPIRWSIGQAAV
;
A
#
# COMPACT_ATOMS: atom_id res chain seq x y z
N MET A 1 -4.22 42.64 -29.40
CA MET A 1 -2.86 42.10 -29.14
C MET A 1 -2.91 41.73 -27.67
N ASP A 2 -3.47 40.54 -27.38
CA ASP A 2 -3.92 40.13 -26.04
C ASP A 2 -3.37 38.74 -25.66
N TRP A 3 -2.30 38.33 -26.36
CA TRP A 3 -1.69 37.01 -26.14
C TRP A 3 -0.90 36.95 -24.83
N VAL A 4 -0.42 38.09 -24.34
CA VAL A 4 0.40 38.15 -23.13
C VAL A 4 -0.40 37.94 -21.84
N LEU A 5 -1.71 38.25 -21.85
CA LEU A 5 -2.59 38.08 -20.69
C LEU A 5 -3.11 36.64 -20.54
N SER A 6 -3.26 35.93 -21.66
CA SER A 6 -3.65 34.50 -21.66
C SER A 6 -2.55 33.64 -21.09
N ASP A 7 -1.27 33.91 -21.43
CA ASP A 7 -0.13 33.14 -20.90
C ASP A 7 0.02 33.33 -19.38
N THR A 8 -0.14 34.56 -18.86
CA THR A 8 -0.11 34.81 -17.40
C THR A 8 -1.26 34.15 -16.65
N LYS A 9 -2.46 34.09 -17.26
CA LYS A 9 -3.61 33.40 -16.69
C LYS A 9 -3.45 31.87 -16.77
N GLN A 10 -2.85 31.36 -17.84
CA GLN A 10 -2.58 29.93 -18.03
C GLN A 10 -1.48 29.45 -17.08
N THR A 11 -0.40 30.22 -16.92
CA THR A 11 0.67 29.94 -15.95
C THR A 11 0.16 30.02 -14.52
N ALA A 12 -0.60 31.06 -14.15
CA ALA A 12 -1.23 31.13 -12.83
C ALA A 12 -2.22 29.97 -12.56
N ALA A 13 -2.97 29.52 -13.57
CA ALA A 13 -3.86 28.38 -13.46
C ALA A 13 -3.10 27.05 -13.34
N VAL A 14 -1.96 26.89 -14.04
CA VAL A 14 -1.08 25.72 -13.93
C VAL A 14 -0.31 25.71 -12.61
N ASP A 15 0.08 26.87 -12.07
CA ASP A 15 0.72 27.00 -10.77
C ASP A 15 -0.26 26.73 -9.62
N VAL A 16 -1.50 27.22 -9.71
CA VAL A 16 -2.58 26.89 -8.76
C VAL A 16 -2.99 25.42 -8.87
N ALA A 17 -3.11 24.87 -10.08
CA ALA A 17 -3.41 23.46 -10.27
C ALA A 17 -2.26 22.55 -9.79
N GLY A 18 -1.00 22.90 -10.08
CA GLY A 18 0.18 22.17 -9.64
C GLY A 18 0.42 22.25 -8.14
N SER A 19 0.17 23.40 -7.51
CA SER A 19 0.20 23.56 -6.05
C SER A 19 -0.96 22.82 -5.36
N SER A 20 -2.16 22.80 -5.96
CA SER A 20 -3.29 22.03 -5.43
C SER A 20 -3.09 20.51 -5.56
N ALA A 21 -2.47 20.02 -6.63
CA ALA A 21 -2.15 18.61 -6.82
C ALA A 21 -1.02 18.13 -5.89
N SER A 22 0.00 18.95 -5.69
CA SER A 22 1.08 18.66 -4.72
C SER A 22 0.58 18.74 -3.28
N GLN A 23 -0.29 19.70 -2.95
CA GLN A 23 -0.98 19.76 -1.66
C GLN A 23 -1.95 18.59 -1.44
N ALA A 24 -2.71 18.19 -2.46
CA ALA A 24 -3.58 17.02 -2.41
C ALA A 24 -2.78 15.72 -2.25
N GLY A 25 -1.64 15.60 -2.93
CA GLY A 25 -0.70 14.49 -2.71
C GLY A 25 -0.17 14.45 -1.28
N GLY A 26 0.17 15.61 -0.70
CA GLY A 26 0.58 15.72 0.70
C GLY A 26 -0.53 15.33 1.69
N ALA A 27 -1.75 15.81 1.48
CA ALA A 27 -2.90 15.48 2.33
C ALA A 27 -3.29 14.00 2.23
N LEU A 28 -3.26 13.41 1.02
CA LEU A 28 -3.61 12.02 0.79
C LEU A 28 -2.53 11.07 1.34
N PHE A 29 -1.25 11.47 1.26
CA PHE A 29 -0.17 10.75 1.94
C PHE A 29 -0.31 10.82 3.46
N ALA A 30 -0.65 11.99 4.00
CA ALA A 30 -0.85 12.16 5.44
C ALA A 30 -1.99 11.27 5.96
N ASP A 31 -3.15 11.28 5.28
CA ASP A 31 -4.30 10.44 5.62
C ASP A 31 -3.98 8.93 5.54
N PHE A 32 -3.31 8.53 4.46
CA PHE A 32 -2.83 7.15 4.28
C PHE A 32 -1.85 6.75 5.39
N SER A 33 -0.88 7.61 5.72
CA SER A 33 0.12 7.33 6.75
C SER A 33 -0.50 7.27 8.15
N GLY A 34 -1.51 8.10 8.43
CA GLY A 34 -2.28 8.07 9.67
C GLY A 34 -3.06 6.77 9.83
N SER A 35 -3.82 6.39 8.80
CA SER A 35 -4.56 5.12 8.79
C SER A 35 -3.64 3.90 8.91
N TRP A 36 -2.45 3.95 8.29
CA TRP A 36 -1.46 2.89 8.41
C TRP A 36 -0.87 2.80 9.83
N LEU A 37 -0.57 3.94 10.46
CA LEU A 37 -0.09 3.99 11.83
C LEU A 37 -1.14 3.45 12.82
N ASP A 38 -2.41 3.84 12.67
CA ASP A 38 -3.51 3.34 13.49
C ASP A 38 -3.67 1.83 13.36
N PHE A 39 -3.60 1.31 12.13
CA PHE A 39 -3.63 -0.13 11.87
C PHE A 39 -2.47 -0.86 12.59
N LEU A 40 -1.23 -0.38 12.47
CA LEU A 40 -0.08 -0.99 13.14
C LEU A 40 -0.20 -0.93 14.68
N ASN A 41 -0.70 0.18 15.21
CA ASN A 41 -0.95 0.33 16.65
C ASN A 41 -2.10 -0.55 17.15
N SER A 42 -3.02 -0.96 16.28
CA SER A 42 -4.11 -1.87 16.62
C SER A 42 -3.67 -3.34 16.76
N LEU A 43 -2.46 -3.70 16.30
CA LEU A 43 -1.95 -5.06 16.39
C LEU A 43 -1.75 -5.44 17.86
N ARG A 44 -2.40 -6.53 18.30
CA ARG A 44 -2.29 -7.03 19.67
C ARG A 44 -1.99 -8.52 19.67
N TRP A 45 -1.19 -8.94 20.64
CA TRP A 45 -0.99 -10.36 20.91
C TRP A 45 -2.29 -10.98 21.43
N GLN A 46 -2.71 -12.10 20.84
CA GLN A 46 -3.84 -12.87 21.32
C GLN A 46 -3.43 -13.67 22.56
N ARG A 47 -4.19 -13.56 23.66
CA ARG A 47 -3.88 -14.26 24.90
C ARG A 47 -4.24 -15.74 24.76
N ALA A 48 -3.25 -16.61 24.95
CA ALA A 48 -3.44 -18.06 25.03
C ALA A 48 -4.11 -18.45 26.35
N ALA A 49 -5.04 -19.41 26.30
CA ALA A 49 -5.75 -19.90 27.49
C ALA A 49 -4.96 -20.97 28.24
N THR A 50 -4.13 -21.74 27.52
CA THR A 50 -3.31 -22.81 28.06
C THR A 50 -1.86 -22.71 27.59
N LEU A 51 -0.97 -23.50 28.20
CA LEU A 51 0.42 -23.61 27.75
C LEU A 51 0.52 -24.21 26.34
N SER A 52 -0.31 -25.21 26.02
CA SER A 52 -0.36 -25.79 24.67
C SER A 52 -0.77 -24.76 23.63
N ASP A 53 -1.82 -23.96 23.90
CA ASP A 53 -2.22 -22.88 23.00
C ASP A 53 -1.09 -21.84 22.79
N ALA A 54 -0.33 -21.55 23.85
CA ALA A 54 0.80 -20.63 23.77
C ALA A 54 1.94 -21.20 22.90
N ILE A 55 2.22 -22.50 23.03
CA ILE A 55 3.22 -23.20 22.22
C ILE A 55 2.77 -23.26 20.76
N ASP A 56 1.50 -23.57 20.49
CA ASP A 56 0.95 -23.61 19.14
C ASP A 56 1.01 -22.23 18.48
N GLN A 57 0.62 -21.17 19.20
CA GLN A 57 0.69 -19.79 18.69
C GLN A 57 2.14 -19.36 18.39
N LEU A 58 3.09 -19.67 19.27
CA LEU A 58 4.50 -19.36 19.04
C LEU A 58 5.08 -20.16 17.86
N THR A 59 4.68 -21.43 17.72
CA THR A 59 5.11 -22.29 16.61
C THR A 59 4.57 -21.76 15.28
N LEU A 60 3.29 -21.39 15.23
CA LEU A 60 2.69 -20.78 14.05
C LEU A 60 3.38 -19.47 13.65
N MET A 61 3.77 -18.64 14.62
CA MET A 61 4.46 -17.38 14.35
C MET A 61 5.91 -17.57 13.90
N ALA A 62 6.57 -18.65 14.30
CA ALA A 62 7.92 -19.03 13.89
C ALA A 62 7.95 -19.72 12.51
N ASP A 63 6.85 -20.32 12.06
CA ASP A 63 6.77 -20.98 10.75
C ASP A 63 6.76 -19.95 9.61
N VAL A 64 7.80 -19.96 8.77
CA VAL A 64 7.98 -18.99 7.68
C VAL A 64 6.90 -19.06 6.59
N ARG A 65 6.21 -20.19 6.43
CA ARG A 65 5.21 -20.39 5.38
C ARG A 65 3.83 -19.89 5.81
N GLN A 66 3.53 -19.97 7.10
CA GLN A 66 2.19 -19.70 7.64
C GLN A 66 2.15 -18.55 8.64
N SER A 67 3.30 -17.98 9.02
CA SER A 67 3.36 -16.90 9.99
C SER A 67 2.56 -15.67 9.53
N PRO A 68 1.58 -15.23 10.32
CA PRO A 68 0.83 -14.01 10.04
C PRO A 68 1.73 -12.76 9.96
N LEU A 69 2.87 -12.76 10.67
CA LEU A 69 3.84 -11.66 10.59
C LEU A 69 4.57 -11.63 9.26
N VAL A 70 4.93 -12.80 8.71
CA VAL A 70 5.56 -12.89 7.38
C VAL A 70 4.58 -12.42 6.30
N ALA A 71 3.32 -12.84 6.38
CA ALA A 71 2.27 -12.35 5.47
C ALA A 71 2.08 -10.82 5.56
N LEU A 72 2.09 -10.26 6.78
CA LEU A 72 2.02 -8.82 7.00
C LEU A 72 3.22 -8.08 6.37
N MET A 73 4.44 -8.56 6.61
CA MET A 73 5.66 -7.97 6.05
C MET A 73 5.71 -8.07 4.52
N ASN A 74 5.19 -9.14 3.93
CA ASN A 74 5.08 -9.27 2.48
C ASN A 74 4.07 -8.28 1.89
N THR A 75 2.93 -8.07 2.55
CA THR A 75 1.92 -7.08 2.13
C THR A 75 2.49 -5.67 2.13
N LEU A 76 3.30 -5.36 3.15
CA LEU A 76 4.07 -4.12 3.24
C LEU A 76 5.06 -3.95 2.07
N THR A 77 5.75 -5.02 1.70
CA THR A 77 6.78 -4.99 0.65
C THR A 77 6.18 -4.90 -0.76
N CYS A 78 5.08 -5.63 -1.03
CA CYS A 78 4.39 -5.61 -2.33
C CYS A 78 3.79 -4.24 -2.68
N ARG A 79 3.51 -3.38 -1.70
CA ARG A 79 2.94 -2.04 -1.93
C ARG A 79 4.01 -0.95 -2.12
N GLY A 80 5.30 -1.29 -1.97
CA GLY A 80 6.42 -0.37 -2.13
C GLY A 80 7.05 -0.33 -3.53
N GLU A 81 6.65 -1.21 -4.46
CA GLU A 81 7.22 -1.22 -5.81
C GLU A 81 6.43 -0.25 -6.72
N PRO A 82 7.02 0.88 -7.16
CA PRO A 82 6.33 1.76 -8.09
C PRO A 82 6.04 0.97 -9.37
N ALA A 83 4.77 0.96 -9.80
CA ALA A 83 4.37 0.38 -11.06
C ALA A 83 5.25 0.98 -12.16
N ARG A 84 6.19 0.20 -12.72
CA ARG A 84 7.03 0.65 -13.83
C ARG A 84 6.12 0.92 -15.03
N PRO A 85 5.97 2.17 -15.48
CA PRO A 85 5.28 2.41 -16.74
C PRO A 85 6.18 1.91 -17.87
N GLY A 86 5.69 0.95 -18.66
CA GLY A 86 6.28 0.65 -19.96
C GLY A 86 7.01 -0.69 -20.13
N LYS A 87 6.47 -1.80 -19.62
CA LYS A 87 6.73 -3.11 -20.26
C LYS A 87 5.42 -3.88 -20.44
N PRO A 88 5.04 -4.25 -21.68
CA PRO A 88 3.95 -5.20 -21.87
C PRO A 88 4.45 -6.57 -21.40
N SER A 89 3.94 -7.03 -20.26
CA SER A 89 4.15 -8.41 -19.79
C SER A 89 3.17 -9.34 -20.52
N PRO A 90 3.64 -10.36 -21.26
CA PRO A 90 2.78 -11.47 -21.66
C PRO A 90 2.77 -12.48 -20.52
N ILE A 91 1.93 -12.27 -19.49
CA ILE A 91 1.73 -13.29 -18.46
C ILE A 91 0.34 -13.88 -18.62
N ARG A 92 0.36 -15.03 -19.28
CA ARG A 92 -0.64 -16.09 -19.34
C ARG A 92 -1.20 -16.37 -17.94
N TRP A 93 -2.48 -16.11 -17.73
CA TRP A 93 -3.26 -16.65 -16.60
C TRP A 93 -3.42 -18.16 -16.80
N SER A 94 -2.50 -18.96 -16.25
CA SER A 94 -2.74 -20.40 -16.10
C SER A 94 -3.40 -20.65 -14.76
N ILE A 95 -4.69 -20.31 -14.66
CA ILE A 95 -5.57 -20.93 -13.67
C ILE A 95 -5.93 -22.29 -14.27
N GLY A 96 -5.10 -23.29 -13.97
CA GLY A 96 -5.43 -24.69 -14.20
C GLY A 96 -6.52 -25.06 -13.20
N GLN A 97 -7.73 -25.25 -13.73
CA GLN A 97 -8.88 -25.74 -12.98
C GLN A 97 -8.58 -27.10 -12.36
N ALA A 98 -8.97 -27.26 -11.11
CA ALA A 98 -9.34 -28.57 -10.58
C ALA A 98 -10.73 -28.89 -11.11
N ALA A 99 -10.85 -30.01 -11.83
CA ALA A 99 -12.11 -30.73 -11.98
C ALA A 99 -11.79 -32.23 -12.16
N VAL A 100 -12.18 -33.00 -11.14
CA VAL A 100 -12.55 -34.44 -11.10
C VAL A 100 -11.62 -35.44 -11.78
#